data_AF-A0A958LPV0-F1
#
_entry.id   AF-A0A958LPV0-F1
#
_cell.length_a   1.000
_cell.length_b   1.000
_cell.length_c   1.000
_cell.angle_alpha   90.00
_cell.angle_beta   90.00
_cell.angle_gamma   90.00
#
_symmetry.space_group_name_H-M   'P 1'
#
loop_
_entity.id
_entity.type
_entity.pdbx_description
1 polymer ?
#
loop_
_entity_poly.entity_id
_entity_poly.type
_entity_poly.pdbx_seq_one_letter_code
_entity_poly.pdbx_strand_id
1 'polypeptide(L)'
;MSEDWNKQIQDWEDQIRAGHGGLVRLSLLGLKRTEIPREHLCQIVNLSRRTRLERWGMKLLFPYVRGDESKKGASAQEICEYSSALMELGSLDEAKSLLSTVDPKQEPRALLYLAFLCFRNWDGEGARQFLHEYLTHEMGDYARLVGEVNLAAALVQTRGSEEAKRLLAHLEESARSQEKKMLLGNILELRSQIAIQERDWERANKDLEQSALLLQASHHDSLLFTLKWQAVVGLHQGHADAVRRLAEVQQKARRMRLWETVRDCDRHLAVHQVRPDLLNRLYFGSPYKTFRDILLGEYPDSSHLREHYDWIGGKEGKSWKVLVDLGSWEGEGQPHHLRPGHLIHSLVIVLSADLYSPQKMGTLFGALFPGEHFNPHSSPEKVYKVIQRSREWFEGSGLGLSVEQNGGFYRLRVLSGTAVRLRCRLKDSIAKPDKVEHLGEYLLRHFGEGRFSAKQLSENLSVSQRTANRLLKEAQEQGWVEKTGKGPSTRFRVQKKEAS
;
A
#
# COMPACT_ATOMS: atom_id res chain seq x y z
N MET A 1 -27.49 11.39 30.69
CA MET A 1 -27.27 11.25 29.24
C MET A 1 -25.96 10.53 28.89
N SER A 2 -24.95 10.46 29.76
CA SER A 2 -23.72 9.68 29.50
C SER A 2 -23.90 8.16 29.60
N GLU A 3 -24.82 7.66 30.43
CA GLU A 3 -25.08 6.22 30.59
C GLU A 3 -25.62 5.52 29.33
N ASP A 4 -26.12 6.27 28.35
CA ASP A 4 -26.70 5.71 27.12
C ASP A 4 -25.63 5.31 26.08
N TRP A 5 -24.54 6.08 25.98
CA TRP A 5 -23.51 5.87 24.94
C TRP A 5 -22.73 4.56 25.11
N ASN A 6 -22.34 4.21 26.33
CA ASN A 6 -21.60 2.96 26.58
C ASN A 6 -22.42 1.74 26.17
N LYS A 7 -23.72 1.73 26.51
CA LYS A 7 -24.63 0.65 26.13
C LYS A 7 -24.80 0.59 24.61
N GLN A 8 -25.04 1.73 23.97
CA GLN A 8 -25.20 1.79 22.52
C GLN A 8 -23.95 1.34 21.76
N ILE A 9 -22.76 1.73 22.22
CA ILE A 9 -21.47 1.28 21.65
C ILE A 9 -21.31 -0.22 21.82
N GLN A 10 -21.65 -0.77 22.99
CA GLN A 10 -21.59 -2.20 23.23
C GLN A 10 -22.57 -2.98 22.34
N ASP A 11 -23.80 -2.48 22.18
CA ASP A 11 -24.79 -3.06 21.27
C ASP A 11 -24.29 -3.06 19.81
N TRP A 12 -23.62 -1.99 19.36
CA TRP A 12 -22.98 -1.94 18.04
C TRP A 12 -21.80 -2.91 17.92
N GLU A 13 -20.98 -3.06 18.95
CA GLU A 13 -19.91 -4.06 18.99
C GLU A 13 -20.46 -5.46 18.78
N ASP A 14 -21.52 -5.81 19.51
CA ASP A 14 -22.13 -7.13 19.44
C ASP A 14 -22.84 -7.36 18.10
N GLN A 15 -23.46 -6.32 17.52
CA GLN A 15 -23.97 -6.40 16.15
C GLN A 15 -22.87 -6.62 15.11
N ILE A 16 -21.71 -5.95 15.21
CA ILE A 16 -20.59 -6.21 14.29
C ILE A 16 -20.10 -7.65 14.45
N ARG A 17 -19.96 -8.14 15.69
CA ARG A 17 -19.55 -9.52 15.98
C ARG A 17 -20.54 -10.55 15.42
N ALA A 18 -21.82 -10.23 15.41
CA ALA A 18 -22.88 -11.04 14.82
C ALA A 18 -23.01 -10.91 13.28
N GLY A 19 -22.13 -10.13 12.62
CA GLY A 19 -22.16 -9.94 11.17
C GLY A 19 -23.15 -8.87 10.69
N HIS A 20 -23.76 -8.12 11.60
CA HIS A 20 -24.72 -7.04 11.31
C HIS A 20 -24.06 -5.66 11.13
N GLY A 21 -22.81 -5.59 10.70
CA GLY A 21 -22.07 -4.34 10.52
C GLY A 21 -22.73 -3.32 9.58
N GLY A 22 -23.59 -3.77 8.66
CA GLY A 22 -24.41 -2.89 7.80
C GLY A 22 -25.42 -2.05 8.59
N LEU A 23 -26.04 -2.60 9.63
CA LEU A 23 -26.99 -1.87 10.49
C LEU A 23 -26.28 -0.82 11.34
N VAL A 24 -25.13 -1.21 11.89
CA VAL A 24 -24.26 -0.29 12.64
C VAL A 24 -23.79 0.86 11.74
N ARG A 25 -23.40 0.56 10.50
CA ARG A 25 -23.02 1.58 9.51
C ARG A 25 -24.12 2.64 9.31
N LEU A 26 -25.38 2.20 9.14
CA LEU A 26 -26.52 3.11 8.96
C LEU A 26 -26.75 3.96 10.22
N SER A 27 -26.62 3.35 11.39
CA SER A 27 -26.76 4.04 12.68
C SER A 27 -25.70 5.13 12.84
N LEU A 28 -24.42 4.80 12.57
CA LEU A 28 -23.30 5.74 12.64
C LEU A 28 -23.45 6.93 11.68
N LEU A 29 -23.94 6.69 10.46
CA LEU A 29 -24.17 7.77 9.48
C LEU A 29 -25.26 8.76 9.90
N GLY A 30 -26.17 8.36 10.81
CA GLY A 30 -27.21 9.23 11.36
C GLY A 30 -26.73 10.18 12.45
N LEU A 31 -25.56 9.93 13.04
CA LEU A 31 -25.04 10.73 14.16
C LEU A 31 -24.46 12.05 13.68
N LYS A 32 -24.79 13.14 14.40
CA LYS A 32 -24.07 14.41 14.23
C LYS A 32 -22.87 14.43 15.17
N ARG A 33 -21.76 14.97 14.70
CA ARG A 33 -20.54 15.15 15.52
C ARG A 33 -20.82 15.83 16.86
N THR A 34 -21.68 16.86 16.87
CA THR A 34 -22.01 17.64 18.07
C THR A 34 -22.77 16.84 19.13
N GLU A 35 -23.31 15.68 18.77
CA GLU A 35 -24.04 14.79 19.68
C GLU A 35 -23.10 13.78 20.36
N ILE A 36 -21.88 13.58 19.84
CA ILE A 36 -20.94 12.57 20.32
C ILE A 36 -19.99 13.19 21.36
N PRO A 37 -20.02 12.74 22.62
CA PRO A 37 -19.07 13.20 23.65
C PRO A 37 -17.63 12.83 23.29
N ARG A 38 -16.66 13.68 23.67
CA ARG A 38 -15.24 13.50 23.29
C ARG A 38 -14.69 12.16 23.78
N GLU A 39 -15.05 11.76 24.99
CA GLU A 39 -14.66 10.50 25.63
C GLU A 39 -15.08 9.25 24.84
N HIS A 40 -16.10 9.35 23.99
CA HIS A 40 -16.59 8.24 23.17
C HIS A 40 -16.07 8.29 21.72
N LEU A 41 -15.44 9.39 21.28
CA LEU A 41 -15.02 9.56 19.88
C LEU A 41 -14.14 8.42 19.39
N CYS A 42 -13.17 7.98 20.20
CA CYS A 42 -12.24 6.92 19.82
C CYS A 42 -12.95 5.59 19.59
N GLN A 43 -13.93 5.23 20.43
CA GLN A 43 -14.74 4.01 20.26
C GLN A 43 -15.59 4.11 18.99
N ILE A 44 -16.22 5.27 18.74
CA ILE A 44 -17.02 5.51 17.53
C ILE A 44 -16.16 5.45 16.27
N VAL A 45 -14.95 6.01 16.29
CA VAL A 45 -14.01 5.94 15.15
C VAL A 45 -13.59 4.51 14.88
N ASN A 46 -13.36 3.71 15.93
CA ASN A 46 -13.04 2.29 15.78
C ASN A 46 -14.19 1.52 15.08
N LEU A 47 -15.43 1.70 15.54
CA LEU A 47 -16.63 1.14 14.92
C LEU A 47 -16.81 1.62 13.47
N SER A 48 -16.54 2.90 13.21
CA SER A 48 -16.60 3.49 11.87
C SER A 48 -15.64 2.78 10.92
N ARG A 49 -14.38 2.56 11.34
CA ARG A 49 -13.38 1.86 10.55
C ARG A 49 -13.83 0.42 10.22
N ARG A 50 -14.32 -0.32 11.21
CA ARG A 50 -14.81 -1.70 11.05
C ARG A 50 -16.05 -1.81 10.17
N THR A 51 -16.80 -0.71 10.01
CA THR A 51 -17.99 -0.62 9.15
C THR A 51 -17.73 0.12 7.83
N ARG A 52 -16.45 0.31 7.45
CA ARG A 52 -16.01 0.97 6.21
C ARG A 52 -16.40 2.45 6.08
N LEU A 53 -16.43 3.15 7.22
CA LEU A 53 -16.68 4.58 7.38
C LEU A 53 -15.41 5.32 7.83
N GLU A 54 -14.23 4.83 7.46
CA GLU A 54 -12.91 5.37 7.85
C GLU A 54 -12.79 6.89 7.59
N ARG A 55 -13.30 7.40 6.46
CA ARG A 55 -13.30 8.85 6.18
C ARG A 55 -14.17 9.64 7.15
N TRP A 56 -15.29 9.08 7.59
CA TRP A 56 -16.17 9.73 8.56
C TRP A 56 -15.55 9.69 9.96
N GLY A 57 -15.01 8.54 10.40
CA GLY A 57 -14.25 8.45 11.65
C GLY A 57 -13.09 9.44 11.70
N MET A 58 -12.31 9.55 10.62
CA MET A 58 -11.23 10.54 10.52
C MET A 58 -11.74 12.00 10.63
N LYS A 59 -12.90 12.34 10.05
CA LYS A 59 -13.52 13.68 10.20
C LYS A 59 -13.88 14.00 11.64
N LEU A 60 -14.29 13.00 12.43
CA LEU A 60 -14.62 13.21 13.85
C LEU A 60 -13.39 13.64 14.63
N LEU A 61 -12.26 12.95 14.45
CA LEU A 61 -11.02 13.24 15.18
C LEU A 61 -10.17 14.37 14.57
N PHE A 62 -10.42 14.75 13.31
CA PHE A 62 -9.59 15.75 12.61
C PHE A 62 -9.34 17.05 13.39
N PRO A 63 -10.34 17.71 14.01
CA PRO A 63 -10.09 18.95 14.73
C PRO A 63 -9.17 18.82 15.94
N TYR A 64 -9.15 17.65 16.60
CA TYR A 64 -8.29 17.40 17.75
C TYR A 64 -6.87 17.03 17.34
N VAL A 65 -6.69 16.32 16.23
CA VAL A 65 -5.36 15.84 15.79
C VAL A 65 -4.65 16.83 14.85
N ARG A 66 -5.37 17.46 13.92
CA ARG A 66 -4.79 18.31 12.86
C ARG A 66 -5.49 19.66 12.66
N GLY A 67 -6.71 19.86 13.17
CA GLY A 67 -7.46 21.10 13.00
C GLY A 67 -7.24 22.11 14.14
N ASP A 68 -8.16 23.07 14.25
CA ASP A 68 -8.00 24.23 15.15
C ASP A 68 -7.91 23.85 16.64
N GLU A 69 -8.53 22.74 17.04
CA GLU A 69 -8.50 22.26 18.42
C GLU A 69 -7.22 21.47 18.75
N SER A 70 -6.34 21.22 17.79
CA SER A 70 -5.05 20.55 18.03
C SER A 70 -4.17 21.26 19.04
N LYS A 71 -4.36 22.57 19.22
CA LYS A 71 -3.70 23.37 20.27
C LYS A 71 -4.04 22.91 21.69
N LYS A 72 -5.19 22.24 21.89
CA LYS A 72 -5.60 21.65 23.18
C LYS A 72 -4.92 20.30 23.45
N GLY A 73 -4.20 19.75 22.48
CA GLY A 73 -3.60 18.42 22.54
C GLY A 73 -4.61 17.31 22.21
N ALA A 74 -4.22 16.45 21.26
CA ALA A 74 -4.84 15.13 21.10
C ALA A 74 -4.28 14.17 22.15
N SER A 75 -5.13 13.34 22.72
CA SER A 75 -4.71 12.20 23.52
C SER A 75 -4.01 11.15 22.66
N ALA A 76 -3.18 10.31 23.27
CA ALA A 76 -2.53 9.17 22.62
C ALA A 76 -3.54 8.26 21.90
N GLN A 77 -4.70 8.02 22.53
CA GLN A 77 -5.79 7.23 21.96
C GLN A 77 -6.40 7.88 20.70
N GLU A 78 -6.64 9.19 20.72
CA GLU A 78 -7.15 9.94 19.56
C GLU A 78 -6.16 9.88 18.39
N ILE A 79 -4.86 10.00 18.65
CA ILE A 79 -3.81 9.88 17.63
C ILE A 79 -3.82 8.47 17.03
N CYS A 80 -3.92 7.43 17.85
CA CYS A 80 -3.97 6.04 17.38
C CYS A 80 -5.18 5.76 16.50
N GLU A 81 -6.40 6.12 16.92
CA GLU A 81 -7.61 5.87 16.13
C GLU A 81 -7.64 6.71 14.85
N TYR A 82 -7.18 7.98 14.89
CA TYR A 82 -7.03 8.80 13.70
C TYR A 82 -6.04 8.20 12.70
N SER A 83 -4.89 7.73 13.20
CA SER A 83 -3.87 7.06 12.39
C SER A 83 -4.39 5.77 11.77
N SER A 84 -5.19 4.99 12.50
CA SER A 84 -5.84 3.79 11.96
C SER A 84 -6.79 4.11 10.80
N ALA A 85 -7.49 5.26 10.83
CA ALA A 85 -8.33 5.71 9.74
C ALA A 85 -7.51 6.20 8.53
N LEU A 86 -6.38 6.90 8.77
CA LEU A 86 -5.42 7.26 7.72
C LEU A 86 -4.85 6.03 7.01
N MET A 87 -4.53 4.97 7.77
CA MET A 87 -4.09 3.69 7.21
C MET A 87 -5.13 3.12 6.24
N GLU A 88 -6.41 3.11 6.63
CA GLU A 88 -7.47 2.63 5.75
C GLU A 88 -7.68 3.50 4.50
N LEU A 89 -7.40 4.80 4.59
CA LEU A 89 -7.41 5.71 3.45
C LEU A 89 -6.15 5.64 2.58
N GLY A 90 -5.13 4.89 3.02
CA GLY A 90 -3.86 4.72 2.31
C GLY A 90 -2.83 5.83 2.55
N SER A 91 -3.06 6.72 3.53
CA SER A 91 -2.10 7.75 3.96
C SER A 91 -1.08 7.17 4.95
N LEU A 92 -0.29 6.19 4.49
CA LEU A 92 0.54 5.35 5.35
C LEU A 92 1.68 6.13 6.03
N ASP A 93 2.36 7.02 5.31
CA ASP A 93 3.49 7.79 5.86
C ASP A 93 3.04 8.76 6.96
N GLU A 94 1.89 9.42 6.78
CA GLU A 94 1.33 10.30 7.81
C GLU A 94 0.89 9.50 9.03
N ALA A 95 0.23 8.35 8.83
CA ALA A 95 -0.15 7.48 9.92
C ALA A 95 1.08 7.01 10.72
N LYS A 96 2.14 6.58 10.02
CA LYS A 96 3.42 6.19 10.64
C LYS A 96 4.00 7.35 11.46
N SER A 97 4.09 8.54 10.86
CA SER A 97 4.63 9.72 11.51
C SER A 97 3.87 10.09 12.79
N LEU A 98 2.55 9.97 12.79
CA LEU A 98 1.72 10.25 13.97
C LEU A 98 1.90 9.18 15.04
N LEU A 99 1.83 7.89 14.68
CA LEU A 99 2.01 6.79 15.63
C LEU A 99 3.37 6.83 16.33
N SER A 100 4.43 7.22 15.62
CA SER A 100 5.77 7.37 16.20
C SER A 100 5.90 8.50 17.24
N THR A 101 4.88 9.37 17.38
CA THR A 101 4.86 10.40 18.44
C THR A 101 4.15 9.95 19.72
N VAL A 102 3.49 8.79 19.70
CA VAL A 102 2.75 8.27 20.84
C VAL A 102 3.70 7.52 21.77
N ASP A 103 3.66 7.84 23.07
CA ASP A 103 4.36 7.09 24.11
C ASP A 103 3.71 5.70 24.29
N PRO A 104 4.42 4.60 23.96
CA PRO A 104 3.86 3.25 24.07
C PRO A 104 3.50 2.85 25.49
N LYS A 105 4.06 3.50 26.52
CA LYS A 105 3.68 3.25 27.91
C LYS A 105 2.26 3.73 28.22
N GLN A 106 1.78 4.76 27.53
CA GLN A 106 0.44 5.31 27.71
C GLN A 106 -0.58 4.66 26.79
N GLU A 107 -0.17 4.31 25.57
CA GLU A 107 -1.04 3.68 24.58
C GLU A 107 -0.24 2.64 23.76
N PRO A 108 -0.11 1.39 24.26
CA PRO A 108 0.65 0.35 23.58
C PRO A 108 0.14 0.03 22.17
N ARG A 109 -1.14 0.28 21.86
CA ARG A 109 -1.71 0.01 20.53
C ARG A 109 -1.02 0.78 19.40
N ALA A 110 -0.29 1.86 19.70
CA ALA A 110 0.54 2.54 18.72
C ALA A 110 1.54 1.59 18.04
N LEU A 111 2.19 0.73 18.83
CA LEU A 111 3.13 -0.28 18.35
C LEU A 111 2.44 -1.35 17.48
N LEU A 112 1.25 -1.79 17.89
CA LEU A 112 0.45 -2.73 17.11
C LEU A 112 0.07 -2.15 15.74
N TYR A 113 -0.33 -0.88 15.68
CA TYR A 113 -0.65 -0.21 14.41
C TYR A 113 0.59 0.03 13.54
N LEU A 114 1.76 0.30 14.13
CA LEU A 114 3.04 0.33 13.41
C LEU A 114 3.39 -1.05 12.82
N ALA A 115 3.15 -2.14 13.55
CA ALA A 115 3.32 -3.49 13.02
C ALA A 115 2.39 -3.77 11.83
N PHE A 116 1.13 -3.32 11.88
CA PHE A 116 0.20 -3.43 10.75
C PHE A 116 0.65 -2.64 9.51
N LEU A 117 1.29 -1.47 9.69
CA LEU A 117 1.91 -0.73 8.59
C LEU A 117 3.07 -1.55 7.97
N CYS A 118 3.89 -2.19 8.80
CA CYS A 118 4.95 -3.07 8.35
C CYS A 118 4.42 -4.26 7.54
N PHE A 119 3.37 -4.95 8.01
CA PHE A 119 2.72 -6.03 7.25
C PHE A 119 2.20 -5.58 5.88
N ARG A 120 1.57 -4.39 5.79
CA ARG A 120 1.12 -3.82 4.51
C ARG A 120 2.25 -3.56 3.53
N ASN A 121 3.45 -3.33 4.05
CA ASN A 121 4.67 -3.09 3.28
C ASN A 121 5.52 -4.36 3.09
N TRP A 122 5.01 -5.54 3.46
CA TRP A 122 5.74 -6.80 3.44
C TRP A 122 7.02 -6.81 4.31
N ASP A 123 7.08 -5.92 5.29
CA ASP A 123 8.19 -5.78 6.23
C ASP A 123 7.95 -6.63 7.49
N GLY A 124 8.14 -7.94 7.37
CA GLY A 124 7.94 -8.87 8.49
C GLY A 124 8.88 -8.61 9.67
N GLU A 125 10.09 -8.12 9.40
CA GLU A 125 11.09 -7.85 10.43
C GLU A 125 10.75 -6.60 11.25
N GLY A 126 10.37 -5.51 10.59
CA GLY A 126 9.87 -4.32 11.29
C GLY A 126 8.61 -4.62 12.10
N ALA A 127 7.70 -5.44 11.57
CA ALA A 127 6.52 -5.88 12.31
C ALA A 127 6.91 -6.66 13.57
N ARG A 128 7.85 -7.60 13.46
CA ARG A 128 8.38 -8.38 14.59
C ARG A 128 8.94 -7.48 15.69
N GLN A 129 9.76 -6.48 15.33
CA GLN A 129 10.33 -5.53 16.29
C GLN A 129 9.25 -4.82 17.10
N PHE A 130 8.27 -4.21 16.44
CA PHE A 130 7.18 -3.51 17.12
C PHE A 130 6.30 -4.44 17.97
N LEU A 131 6.08 -5.67 17.53
CA LEU A 131 5.26 -6.65 18.26
C LEU A 131 5.97 -7.19 19.51
N HIS A 132 7.29 -7.41 19.47
CA HIS A 132 8.04 -7.75 20.67
C HIS A 132 7.95 -6.62 21.70
N GLU A 133 8.16 -5.36 21.28
CA GLU A 133 8.04 -4.21 22.18
C GLU A 133 6.62 -4.10 22.75
N TYR A 134 5.59 -4.24 21.89
CA TYR A 134 4.18 -4.22 22.28
C TYR A 134 3.90 -5.17 23.45
N LEU A 135 4.36 -6.42 23.34
CA LEU A 135 4.09 -7.47 24.33
C LEU A 135 4.81 -7.28 25.68
N THR A 136 5.75 -6.35 25.77
CA THR A 136 6.38 -5.95 27.05
C THR A 136 5.50 -5.05 27.91
N HIS A 137 4.45 -4.46 27.34
CA HIS A 137 3.54 -3.57 28.05
C HIS A 137 2.40 -4.32 28.75
N GLU A 138 1.82 -3.68 29.76
CA GLU A 138 0.63 -4.18 30.45
C GLU A 138 -0.61 -4.00 29.55
N MET A 139 -1.40 -5.06 29.41
CA MET A 139 -2.62 -5.07 28.61
C MET A 139 -3.49 -6.26 29.00
N GLY A 140 -4.79 -6.20 28.68
CA GLY A 140 -5.70 -7.32 28.92
C GLY A 140 -5.40 -8.55 28.06
N ASP A 141 -5.79 -9.73 28.54
CA ASP A 141 -5.47 -11.04 27.97
C ASP A 141 -5.80 -11.15 26.47
N TYR A 142 -6.96 -10.63 26.06
CA TYR A 142 -7.35 -10.67 24.65
C TYR A 142 -6.43 -9.82 23.76
N ALA A 143 -6.02 -8.63 24.22
CA ALA A 143 -5.12 -7.77 23.46
C ALA A 143 -3.72 -8.40 23.35
N ARG A 144 -3.24 -9.01 24.44
CA ARG A 144 -1.99 -9.79 24.45
C ARG A 144 -2.04 -10.93 23.44
N LEU A 145 -3.11 -11.74 23.48
CA LEU A 145 -3.30 -12.87 22.58
C LEU A 145 -3.33 -12.43 21.10
N VAL A 146 -3.98 -11.29 20.79
CA VAL A 146 -3.95 -10.70 19.45
C VAL A 146 -2.53 -10.29 19.05
N GLY A 147 -1.78 -9.65 19.96
CA GLY A 147 -0.38 -9.28 19.73
C GLY A 147 0.50 -10.49 19.42
N GLU A 148 0.37 -11.57 20.21
CA GLU A 148 1.14 -12.79 20.05
C GLU A 148 0.81 -13.54 18.74
N VAL A 149 -0.46 -13.61 18.35
CA VAL A 149 -0.85 -14.18 17.04
C VAL A 149 -0.24 -13.38 15.89
N ASN A 150 -0.22 -12.06 15.98
CA ASN A 150 0.45 -11.22 14.97
C ASN A 150 1.97 -11.40 15.01
N LEU A 151 2.58 -11.58 16.19
CA LEU A 151 4.01 -11.89 16.31
C LEU A 151 4.34 -13.22 15.62
N ALA A 152 3.50 -14.25 15.84
CA ALA A 152 3.64 -15.52 15.14
C ALA A 152 3.54 -15.35 13.62
N ALA A 153 2.63 -14.50 13.12
CA ALA A 153 2.54 -14.20 11.69
C ALA A 153 3.82 -13.54 11.14
N ALA A 154 4.40 -12.58 11.87
CA ALA A 154 5.68 -11.97 11.51
C ALA A 154 6.82 -13.00 11.47
N LEU A 155 6.92 -13.87 12.48
CA LEU A 155 7.93 -14.92 12.56
C LEU A 155 7.80 -15.95 11.42
N VAL A 156 6.57 -16.35 11.07
CA VAL A 156 6.31 -17.24 9.92
C VAL A 156 6.77 -16.59 8.62
N GLN A 157 6.51 -15.29 8.44
CA GLN A 157 6.92 -14.54 7.25
C GLN A 157 8.45 -14.40 7.14
N THR A 158 9.15 -14.20 8.25
CA THR A 158 10.62 -14.05 8.28
C THR A 158 11.36 -15.38 8.37
N ARG A 159 10.67 -16.53 8.26
CA ARG A 159 11.23 -17.89 8.33
C ARG A 159 11.88 -18.22 9.69
N GLY A 160 11.43 -17.58 10.77
CA GLY A 160 11.80 -17.92 12.15
C GLY A 160 11.04 -19.14 12.68
N SER A 161 11.18 -20.29 12.01
CA SER A 161 10.30 -21.45 12.19
C SER A 161 10.25 -21.98 13.64
N GLU A 162 11.38 -22.10 14.32
CA GLU A 162 11.43 -22.68 15.68
C GLU A 162 10.81 -21.78 16.75
N GLU A 163 11.04 -20.46 16.66
CA GLU A 163 10.38 -19.51 17.56
C GLU A 163 8.87 -19.47 17.29
N ALA A 164 8.47 -19.42 16.02
CA ALA A 164 7.07 -19.44 15.62
C ALA A 164 6.35 -20.71 16.10
N LYS A 165 6.96 -21.89 15.96
CA LYS A 165 6.41 -23.17 16.41
C LYS A 165 6.11 -23.18 17.90
N ARG A 166 7.08 -22.78 18.72
CA ARG A 166 6.92 -22.74 20.19
C ARG A 166 5.80 -21.79 20.58
N LEU A 167 5.78 -20.60 19.99
CA LEU A 167 4.73 -19.61 20.24
C LEU A 167 3.35 -20.12 19.80
N LEU A 168 3.21 -20.67 18.60
CA LEU A 168 1.94 -21.19 18.08
C LEU A 168 1.39 -22.36 18.90
N ALA A 169 2.25 -23.24 19.43
CA ALA A 169 1.82 -24.32 20.30
C ALA A 169 1.19 -23.79 21.61
N HIS A 170 1.83 -22.79 22.23
CA HIS A 170 1.29 -22.12 23.40
C HIS A 170 -0.02 -21.38 23.10
N LEU A 171 -0.07 -20.65 21.98
CA LEU A 171 -1.25 -19.89 21.57
C LEU A 171 -2.45 -20.78 21.29
N GLU A 172 -2.24 -21.96 20.73
CA GLU A 172 -3.31 -22.92 20.51
C GLU A 172 -3.94 -23.39 21.83
N GLU A 173 -3.13 -23.75 22.82
CA GLU A 173 -3.62 -24.16 24.14
C GLU A 173 -4.45 -23.04 24.79
N SER A 174 -3.91 -21.82 24.77
CA SER A 174 -4.58 -20.62 25.29
C SER A 174 -5.88 -20.30 24.55
N ALA A 175 -5.88 -20.35 23.21
CA ALA A 175 -7.07 -20.07 22.41
C ALA A 175 -8.16 -21.13 22.59
N ARG A 176 -7.80 -22.40 22.82
CA ARG A 176 -8.73 -23.48 23.12
C ARG A 176 -9.36 -23.32 24.50
N SER A 177 -8.56 -23.08 25.54
CA SER A 177 -9.06 -22.93 26.91
C SER A 177 -9.99 -21.72 27.07
N GLN A 178 -9.77 -20.66 26.29
CA GLN A 178 -10.59 -19.45 26.28
C GLN A 178 -11.71 -19.45 25.21
N GLU A 179 -11.93 -20.55 24.51
CA GLU A 179 -12.92 -20.71 23.43
C GLU A 179 -12.82 -19.67 22.30
N LYS A 180 -11.62 -19.16 22.01
CA LYS A 180 -11.38 -18.14 20.97
C LYS A 180 -11.29 -18.76 19.57
N LYS A 181 -12.39 -19.31 19.07
CA LYS A 181 -12.46 -20.08 17.80
C LYS A 181 -11.84 -19.37 16.60
N MET A 182 -12.04 -18.06 16.46
CA MET A 182 -11.48 -17.28 15.34
C MET A 182 -9.95 -17.21 15.41
N LEU A 183 -9.39 -16.95 16.59
CA LEU A 183 -7.93 -16.91 16.77
C LEU A 183 -7.33 -18.30 16.60
N LEU A 184 -8.00 -19.35 17.11
CA LEU A 184 -7.59 -20.73 16.89
C LEU A 184 -7.54 -21.08 15.40
N GLY A 185 -8.53 -20.65 14.61
CA GLY A 185 -8.52 -20.83 13.16
C GLY A 185 -7.32 -20.16 12.47
N ASN A 186 -6.97 -18.93 12.87
CA ASN A 186 -5.78 -18.23 12.36
C ASN A 186 -4.47 -18.91 12.83
N ILE A 187 -4.39 -19.38 14.07
CA ILE A 187 -3.21 -20.09 14.61
C ILE A 187 -2.94 -21.36 13.82
N LEU A 188 -3.98 -22.16 13.53
CA LEU A 188 -3.86 -23.37 12.71
C LEU A 188 -3.44 -23.05 11.28
N GLU A 189 -3.98 -21.97 10.70
CA GLU A 189 -3.54 -21.49 9.39
C GLU A 189 -2.04 -21.14 9.39
N LEU A 190 -1.55 -20.40 10.39
CA LEU A 190 -0.13 -20.05 10.52
C LEU A 190 0.76 -21.29 10.71
N ARG A 191 0.33 -22.25 11.53
CA ARG A 191 1.02 -23.53 11.72
C ARG A 191 1.15 -24.29 10.41
N SER A 192 0.11 -24.29 9.58
CA SER A 192 0.16 -24.95 8.27
C SER A 192 1.19 -24.33 7.33
N GLN A 193 1.44 -23.02 7.42
CA GLN A 193 2.48 -22.36 6.62
C GLN A 193 3.87 -22.86 6.99
N ILE A 194 4.14 -23.11 8.28
CA ILE A 194 5.39 -23.72 8.73
C ILE A 194 5.50 -25.15 8.19
N ALA A 195 4.44 -25.94 8.31
CA ALA A 195 4.41 -27.30 7.78
C ALA A 195 4.65 -27.35 6.26
N ILE A 196 4.12 -26.38 5.50
CA ILE A 196 4.40 -26.20 4.07
C ILE A 196 5.88 -25.91 3.81
N GLN A 197 6.48 -24.99 4.58
CA GLN A 197 7.91 -24.69 4.46
C GLN A 197 8.78 -25.93 4.72
N GLU A 198 8.34 -26.81 5.62
CA GLU A 198 9.00 -28.06 5.99
C GLU A 198 8.61 -29.25 5.09
N ARG A 199 7.71 -29.05 4.13
CA ARG A 199 7.15 -30.08 3.26
C ARG A 199 6.39 -31.20 4.00
N ASP A 200 5.89 -30.92 5.21
CA ASP A 200 4.97 -31.78 5.96
C ASP A 200 3.52 -31.53 5.50
N TRP A 201 3.18 -32.12 4.35
CA TRP A 201 1.88 -31.90 3.70
C TRP A 201 0.70 -32.48 4.48
N GLU A 202 0.91 -33.58 5.19
CA GLU A 202 -0.13 -34.22 5.98
C GLU A 202 -0.56 -33.29 7.12
N ARG A 203 0.41 -32.77 7.87
CA ARG A 203 0.12 -31.83 8.95
C ARG A 203 -0.46 -30.52 8.43
N ALA A 204 0.06 -29.99 7.32
CA ALA A 204 -0.48 -28.78 6.70
C ALA A 204 -1.97 -28.94 6.34
N ASN A 205 -2.34 -30.04 5.69
CA ASN A 205 -3.73 -30.32 5.32
C ASN A 205 -4.63 -30.45 6.55
N LYS A 206 -4.20 -31.20 7.57
CA LYS A 206 -4.96 -31.37 8.81
C LYS A 206 -5.24 -30.04 9.51
N ASP A 207 -4.21 -29.20 9.67
CA ASP A 207 -4.35 -27.89 10.31
C ASP A 207 -5.26 -26.96 9.47
N LEU A 208 -5.16 -27.00 8.14
CA LEU A 208 -5.99 -26.19 7.23
C LEU A 208 -7.46 -26.62 7.20
N GLU A 209 -7.75 -27.93 7.24
CA GLU A 209 -9.12 -28.44 7.33
C GLU A 209 -9.79 -27.98 8.63
N GLN A 210 -9.10 -28.12 9.77
CA GLN A 210 -9.61 -27.68 11.04
C GLN A 210 -9.75 -26.14 11.09
N SER A 211 -8.80 -25.39 10.53
CA SER A 211 -8.89 -23.94 10.37
C SER A 211 -10.14 -23.54 9.56
N ALA A 212 -10.40 -24.21 8.44
CA ALA A 212 -11.55 -23.92 7.59
C ALA A 212 -12.88 -24.13 8.32
N LEU A 213 -13.02 -25.24 9.06
CA LEU A 213 -14.21 -25.53 9.87
C LEU A 213 -14.49 -24.43 10.91
N LEU A 214 -13.46 -23.97 11.62
CA LEU A 214 -13.59 -22.91 12.62
C LEU A 214 -13.94 -21.55 12.02
N LEU A 215 -13.39 -21.23 10.85
CA LEU A 215 -13.55 -19.92 10.21
C LEU A 215 -14.78 -19.82 9.30
N GLN A 216 -15.35 -20.95 8.84
CA GLN A 216 -16.57 -20.95 8.03
C GLN A 216 -17.76 -20.36 8.77
N ALA A 217 -17.85 -20.58 10.09
CA ALA A 217 -18.94 -20.10 10.93
C ALA A 217 -18.91 -18.58 11.17
N SER A 218 -17.75 -17.93 11.04
CA SER A 218 -17.59 -16.50 11.39
C SER A 218 -17.81 -15.55 10.22
N HIS A 219 -18.04 -16.07 9.00
CA HIS A 219 -18.09 -15.29 7.76
C HIS A 219 -16.90 -14.32 7.57
N HIS A 220 -15.78 -14.59 8.25
CA HIS A 220 -14.63 -13.69 8.28
C HIS A 220 -13.75 -13.84 7.04
N ASP A 221 -13.07 -12.76 6.67
CA ASP A 221 -12.12 -12.73 5.55
C ASP A 221 -10.99 -13.76 5.73
N SER A 222 -10.72 -14.16 6.97
CA SER A 222 -9.70 -15.16 7.33
C SER A 222 -9.86 -16.50 6.61
N LEU A 223 -11.09 -16.94 6.34
CA LEU A 223 -11.32 -18.20 5.62
C LEU A 223 -10.64 -18.19 4.24
N LEU A 224 -10.53 -17.03 3.60
CA LEU A 224 -9.88 -16.92 2.31
C LEU A 224 -8.39 -17.26 2.38
N PHE A 225 -7.70 -16.92 3.48
CA PHE A 225 -6.29 -17.27 3.66
C PHE A 225 -6.11 -18.78 3.84
N THR A 226 -7.00 -19.45 4.58
CA THR A 226 -7.02 -20.91 4.69
C THR A 226 -7.22 -21.57 3.32
N LEU A 227 -8.21 -21.10 2.54
CA LEU A 227 -8.47 -21.63 1.20
C LEU A 227 -7.29 -21.40 0.24
N LYS A 228 -6.59 -20.26 0.35
CA LYS A 228 -5.36 -19.98 -0.39
C LYS A 228 -4.32 -21.07 -0.10
N TRP A 229 -4.03 -21.33 1.17
CA TRP A 229 -2.99 -22.29 1.54
C TRP A 229 -3.37 -23.74 1.21
N GLN A 230 -4.65 -24.11 1.27
CA GLN A 230 -5.11 -25.40 0.75
C GLN A 230 -4.81 -25.55 -0.75
N ALA A 231 -5.02 -24.50 -1.55
CA ALA A 231 -4.67 -24.51 -2.96
C ALA A 231 -3.14 -24.55 -3.17
N VAL A 232 -2.35 -23.87 -2.34
CA VAL A 232 -0.88 -23.91 -2.39
C VAL A 232 -0.35 -25.31 -2.04
N VAL A 233 -0.88 -25.98 -1.01
CA VAL A 233 -0.54 -27.38 -0.70
C VAL A 233 -0.85 -28.27 -1.90
N GLY A 234 -2.04 -28.13 -2.49
CA GLY A 234 -2.41 -28.86 -3.70
C GLY A 234 -1.46 -28.62 -4.88
N LEU A 235 -0.94 -27.40 -5.05
CA LEU A 235 0.09 -27.12 -6.07
C LEU A 235 1.35 -27.93 -5.80
N HIS A 236 1.88 -27.88 -4.58
CA HIS A 236 3.08 -28.62 -4.20
C HIS A 236 2.92 -30.15 -4.31
N GLN A 237 1.72 -30.67 -4.11
CA GLN A 237 1.38 -32.08 -4.25
C GLN A 237 1.04 -32.50 -5.70
N GLY A 238 1.05 -31.56 -6.66
CA GLY A 238 0.74 -31.86 -8.06
C GLY A 238 -0.74 -32.14 -8.34
N HIS A 239 -1.66 -31.66 -7.50
CA HIS A 239 -3.09 -31.83 -7.74
C HIS A 239 -3.54 -31.04 -8.98
N ALA A 240 -4.21 -31.73 -9.90
CA ALA A 240 -4.59 -31.16 -11.20
C ALA A 240 -5.50 -29.92 -11.11
N ASP A 241 -6.30 -29.79 -10.05
CA ASP A 241 -7.23 -28.69 -9.85
C ASP A 241 -6.68 -27.53 -9.00
N ALA A 242 -5.47 -27.64 -8.47
CA ALA A 242 -4.91 -26.66 -7.53
C ALA A 242 -4.76 -25.27 -8.16
N VAL A 243 -4.36 -25.19 -9.42
CA VAL A 243 -4.27 -23.92 -10.19
C VAL A 243 -5.65 -23.25 -10.29
N ARG A 244 -6.69 -24.03 -10.59
CA ARG A 244 -8.07 -23.54 -10.67
C ARG A 244 -8.53 -23.02 -9.30
N ARG A 245 -8.31 -23.78 -8.23
CA ARG A 245 -8.67 -23.37 -6.86
C ARG A 245 -7.95 -22.08 -6.45
N LEU A 246 -6.67 -21.94 -6.80
CA LEU A 246 -5.93 -20.72 -6.50
C LEU A 246 -6.47 -19.52 -7.31
N ALA A 247 -6.87 -19.72 -8.56
CA ALA A 247 -7.54 -18.69 -9.37
C ALA A 247 -8.91 -18.27 -8.78
N GLU A 248 -9.69 -19.21 -8.23
CA GLU A 248 -10.94 -18.91 -7.52
C GLU A 248 -10.68 -18.06 -6.25
N VAL A 249 -9.64 -18.41 -5.48
CA VAL A 249 -9.19 -17.62 -4.33
C VAL A 249 -8.81 -16.21 -4.78
N GLN A 250 -8.04 -16.06 -5.86
CA GLN A 250 -7.71 -14.75 -6.42
C GLN A 250 -8.95 -13.93 -6.80
N GLN A 251 -9.93 -14.55 -7.47
CA GLN A 251 -11.15 -13.86 -7.87
C GLN A 251 -11.94 -13.38 -6.65
N LYS A 252 -12.04 -14.21 -5.60
CA LYS A 252 -12.67 -13.84 -4.34
C LYS A 252 -11.89 -12.72 -3.63
N ALA A 253 -10.55 -12.80 -3.59
CA ALA A 253 -9.69 -11.75 -3.06
C ALA A 253 -9.88 -10.40 -3.78
N ARG A 254 -9.97 -10.39 -5.12
CA ARG A 254 -10.26 -9.18 -5.91
C ARG A 254 -11.61 -8.55 -5.54
N ARG A 255 -12.67 -9.36 -5.39
CA ARG A 255 -14.00 -8.89 -4.95
C ARG A 255 -13.96 -8.29 -3.54
N MET A 256 -13.16 -8.89 -2.66
CA MET A 256 -12.96 -8.44 -1.28
C MET A 256 -11.95 -7.30 -1.15
N ARG A 257 -11.25 -6.94 -2.23
CA ARG A 257 -10.18 -5.93 -2.29
C ARG A 257 -8.95 -6.29 -1.43
N LEU A 258 -8.65 -7.59 -1.33
CA LEU A 258 -7.47 -8.14 -0.65
C LEU A 258 -6.33 -8.32 -1.67
N TRP A 259 -5.72 -7.21 -2.09
CA TRP A 259 -4.78 -7.18 -3.20
C TRP A 259 -3.46 -7.90 -2.91
N GLU A 260 -3.07 -7.94 -1.65
CA GLU A 260 -1.91 -8.68 -1.15
C GLU A 260 -2.09 -10.18 -1.34
N THR A 261 -3.30 -10.69 -1.08
CA THR A 261 -3.65 -12.09 -1.34
C THR A 261 -3.59 -12.41 -2.83
N VAL A 262 -4.08 -11.51 -3.69
CA VAL A 262 -3.99 -11.68 -5.15
C VAL A 262 -2.54 -11.79 -5.58
N ARG A 263 -1.70 -10.86 -5.11
CA ARG A 263 -0.26 -10.82 -5.37
C ARG A 263 0.45 -12.10 -4.90
N ASP A 264 0.11 -12.57 -3.71
CA ASP A 264 0.70 -13.78 -3.13
C ASP A 264 0.30 -15.06 -3.89
N CYS A 265 -0.95 -15.15 -4.33
CA CYS A 265 -1.38 -16.23 -5.21
C CYS A 265 -0.59 -16.23 -6.53
N ASP A 266 -0.41 -15.06 -7.17
CA ASP A 266 0.39 -14.94 -8.39
C ASP A 266 1.86 -15.30 -8.13
N ARG A 267 2.43 -14.96 -6.95
CA ARG A 267 3.77 -15.41 -6.53
C ARG A 267 3.89 -16.92 -6.53
N HIS A 268 2.97 -17.62 -5.86
CA HIS A 268 2.98 -19.07 -5.82
C HIS A 268 2.89 -19.71 -7.21
N LEU A 269 2.04 -19.17 -8.10
CA LEU A 269 1.97 -19.62 -9.49
C LEU A 269 3.28 -19.36 -10.25
N ALA A 270 3.86 -18.16 -10.09
CA ALA A 270 5.09 -17.79 -10.76
C ALA A 270 6.24 -18.75 -10.39
N VAL A 271 6.43 -18.98 -9.09
CA VAL A 271 7.50 -19.85 -8.57
C VAL A 271 7.27 -21.31 -8.97
N HIS A 272 6.07 -21.84 -8.73
CA HIS A 272 5.80 -23.27 -8.92
C HIS A 272 5.73 -23.68 -10.39
N GLN A 273 5.18 -22.84 -11.27
CA GLN A 273 5.09 -23.12 -12.70
C GLN A 273 6.23 -22.49 -13.52
N VAL A 274 7.20 -21.85 -12.86
CA VAL A 274 8.34 -21.14 -13.48
C VAL A 274 7.87 -20.21 -14.60
N ARG A 275 6.90 -19.33 -14.29
CA ARG A 275 6.28 -18.42 -15.28
C ARG A 275 7.01 -17.06 -15.36
N PRO A 276 7.80 -16.80 -16.42
CA PRO A 276 8.57 -15.56 -16.53
C PRO A 276 7.70 -14.31 -16.65
N ASP A 277 6.53 -14.43 -17.26
CA ASP A 277 5.58 -13.33 -17.41
C ASP A 277 5.04 -12.86 -16.06
N LEU A 278 4.68 -13.80 -15.17
CA LEU A 278 4.24 -13.50 -13.81
C LEU A 278 5.40 -12.99 -12.96
N LEU A 279 6.61 -13.57 -13.08
CA LEU A 279 7.81 -13.05 -12.41
C LEU A 279 8.01 -11.56 -12.70
N ASN A 280 8.06 -11.19 -13.98
CA ASN A 280 8.28 -9.81 -14.39
C ASN A 280 7.11 -8.92 -13.91
N ARG A 281 5.85 -9.37 -14.04
CA ARG A 281 4.71 -8.60 -13.54
C ARG A 281 4.75 -8.40 -12.02
N LEU A 282 5.12 -9.41 -11.25
CA LEU A 282 5.22 -9.32 -9.79
C LEU A 282 6.35 -8.39 -9.37
N TYR A 283 7.53 -8.57 -9.97
CA TYR A 283 8.72 -7.80 -9.66
C TYR A 283 8.54 -6.32 -10.01
N PHE A 284 8.19 -6.03 -11.27
CA PHE A 284 7.97 -4.67 -11.74
C PHE A 284 6.64 -4.08 -11.31
N GLY A 285 5.67 -4.89 -10.88
CA GLY A 285 4.34 -4.44 -10.49
C GLY A 285 4.13 -4.27 -8.99
N SER A 286 5.11 -4.62 -8.16
CA SER A 286 5.00 -4.52 -6.71
C SER A 286 5.91 -3.41 -6.17
N PRO A 287 5.38 -2.51 -5.31
CA PRO A 287 6.17 -1.41 -4.75
C PRO A 287 7.13 -1.87 -3.64
N TYR A 288 6.87 -3.01 -3.00
CA TYR A 288 7.56 -3.44 -1.79
C TYR A 288 8.89 -4.16 -2.08
N LYS A 289 10.00 -3.58 -1.62
CA LYS A 289 11.33 -4.18 -1.79
C LYS A 289 11.43 -5.57 -1.16
N THR A 290 10.99 -5.72 0.08
CA THR A 290 11.03 -7.01 0.79
C THR A 290 10.26 -8.11 0.05
N PHE A 291 9.12 -7.78 -0.56
CA PHE A 291 8.39 -8.72 -1.41
C PHE A 291 9.19 -9.15 -2.64
N ARG A 292 9.86 -8.20 -3.31
CA ARG A 292 10.72 -8.51 -4.47
C ARG A 292 11.90 -9.39 -4.06
N ASP A 293 12.51 -9.12 -2.91
CA ASP A 293 13.61 -9.92 -2.37
C ASP A 293 13.15 -11.37 -2.08
N ILE A 294 11.98 -11.54 -1.46
CA ILE A 294 11.37 -12.86 -1.22
C ILE A 294 11.10 -13.58 -2.56
N LEU A 295 10.49 -12.89 -3.52
CA LEU A 295 10.18 -13.46 -4.84
C LEU A 295 11.45 -13.95 -5.54
N LEU A 296 12.51 -13.15 -5.56
CA LEU A 296 13.78 -13.53 -6.19
C LEU A 296 14.50 -14.65 -5.45
N GLY A 297 14.37 -14.72 -4.11
CA GLY A 297 14.94 -15.81 -3.32
C GLY A 297 14.22 -17.15 -3.50
N GLU A 298 12.96 -17.14 -3.96
CA GLU A 298 12.16 -18.34 -4.18
C GLU A 298 12.08 -18.77 -5.64
N TYR A 299 12.22 -17.83 -6.59
CA TYR A 299 12.12 -18.13 -8.00
C TYR A 299 13.39 -18.86 -8.50
N PRO A 300 13.28 -20.01 -9.19
CA PRO A 300 14.44 -20.86 -9.48
C PRO A 300 15.52 -20.25 -10.38
N ASP A 301 15.12 -19.36 -11.31
CA ASP A 301 16.03 -18.77 -12.29
C ASP A 301 15.72 -17.29 -12.52
N SER A 302 16.55 -16.44 -11.92
CA SER A 302 16.43 -14.98 -12.02
C SER A 302 16.86 -14.43 -13.38
N SER A 303 17.46 -15.22 -14.28
CA SER A 303 17.80 -14.79 -15.65
C SER A 303 16.57 -14.48 -16.50
N HIS A 304 15.41 -14.98 -16.09
CA HIS A 304 14.11 -14.63 -16.66
C HIS A 304 13.63 -13.21 -16.34
N LEU A 305 14.29 -12.52 -15.40
CA LEU A 305 13.98 -11.14 -15.08
C LEU A 305 14.55 -10.22 -16.17
N ARG A 306 13.67 -9.43 -16.77
CA ARG A 306 14.05 -8.46 -17.81
C ARG A 306 14.56 -7.17 -17.18
N GLU A 307 15.14 -6.29 -17.98
CA GLU A 307 15.48 -4.93 -17.55
C GLU A 307 14.25 -4.03 -17.34
N HIS A 308 13.16 -4.36 -18.02
CA HIS A 308 11.91 -3.62 -18.00
C HIS A 308 10.69 -4.53 -18.18
N TYR A 309 9.53 -4.03 -17.79
CA TYR A 309 8.24 -4.68 -18.01
C TYR A 309 7.31 -3.76 -18.77
N ASP A 310 6.86 -4.22 -19.94
CA ASP A 310 5.89 -3.50 -20.76
C ASP A 310 4.49 -3.90 -20.32
N TRP A 311 3.81 -3.00 -19.61
CA TRP A 311 2.41 -3.16 -19.24
C TRP A 311 1.52 -2.80 -20.43
N ILE A 312 1.14 -3.83 -21.19
CA ILE A 312 0.35 -3.69 -22.43
C ILE A 312 -1.14 -3.58 -22.09
N GLY A 313 -1.82 -2.61 -22.70
CA GLY A 313 -3.27 -2.48 -22.64
C GLY A 313 -3.98 -3.37 -23.67
N GLY A 314 -5.10 -3.97 -23.27
CA GLY A 314 -5.93 -4.83 -24.13
C GLY A 314 -5.80 -6.32 -23.84
N LYS A 315 -6.14 -7.15 -24.84
CA LYS A 315 -5.97 -8.62 -24.76
C LYS A 315 -4.50 -8.98 -24.95
N GLU A 316 -4.01 -9.97 -24.21
CA GLU A 316 -2.66 -10.53 -24.36
C GLU A 316 -2.37 -10.93 -25.82
N GLY A 317 -1.12 -10.72 -26.26
CA GLY A 317 -0.65 -11.08 -27.60
C GLY A 317 -0.80 -10.02 -28.70
N LYS A 318 -1.38 -8.85 -28.41
CA LYS A 318 -1.42 -7.74 -29.37
C LYS A 318 -0.15 -6.88 -29.29
N SER A 319 0.40 -6.51 -30.44
CA SER A 319 1.43 -5.48 -30.53
C SER A 319 0.86 -4.10 -30.15
N TRP A 320 1.69 -3.27 -29.54
CA TRP A 320 1.38 -1.88 -29.23
C TRP A 320 1.94 -0.95 -30.32
N LYS A 321 1.30 0.20 -30.50
CA LYS A 321 1.73 1.29 -31.40
C LYS A 321 2.29 2.48 -30.64
N VAL A 322 1.93 2.62 -29.37
CA VAL A 322 2.35 3.71 -28.50
C VAL A 322 3.06 3.11 -27.29
N LEU A 323 4.31 3.52 -27.06
CA LEU A 323 5.05 3.21 -25.84
C LEU A 323 5.14 4.46 -24.97
N VAL A 324 4.74 4.33 -23.71
CA VAL A 324 4.96 5.35 -22.68
C VAL A 324 6.00 4.80 -21.72
N ASP A 325 7.25 5.22 -21.86
CA ASP A 325 8.32 4.82 -20.93
C ASP A 325 8.34 5.76 -19.72
N LEU A 326 8.06 5.23 -18.53
CA LEU A 326 8.05 6.00 -17.29
C LEU A 326 9.46 6.30 -16.75
N GLY A 327 10.52 5.76 -17.33
CA GLY A 327 11.89 6.11 -16.97
C GLY A 327 12.46 7.17 -17.89
N SER A 328 12.13 7.11 -19.19
CA SER A 328 12.60 8.10 -20.14
C SER A 328 11.66 9.29 -20.32
N TRP A 329 10.36 9.10 -20.06
CA TRP A 329 9.30 10.08 -20.30
C TRP A 329 9.17 10.52 -21.76
N GLU A 330 9.75 9.75 -22.67
CA GLU A 330 9.65 9.90 -24.10
C GLU A 330 8.58 8.94 -24.61
N GLY A 331 7.57 9.47 -25.29
CA GLY A 331 6.67 8.67 -26.11
C GLY A 331 7.26 8.57 -27.50
N GLU A 332 7.55 7.36 -27.97
CA GLU A 332 7.98 7.18 -29.36
C GLU A 332 6.89 7.74 -30.30
N GLY A 333 7.24 8.73 -31.11
CA GLY A 333 6.37 9.25 -32.19
C GLY A 333 5.32 10.28 -31.79
N GLN A 334 5.36 10.88 -30.59
CA GLN A 334 4.36 11.88 -30.16
C GLN A 334 5.03 13.18 -29.63
N PRO A 335 4.56 14.38 -30.02
CA PRO A 335 5.09 15.66 -29.55
C PRO A 335 4.68 16.01 -28.10
N HIS A 336 3.80 15.22 -27.48
CA HIS A 336 3.23 15.50 -26.16
C HIS A 336 4.06 14.84 -25.03
N HIS A 337 5.05 15.57 -24.52
CA HIS A 337 5.85 15.12 -23.38
C HIS A 337 5.10 15.31 -22.05
N LEU A 338 5.02 14.23 -21.24
CA LEU A 338 4.68 14.34 -19.82
C LEU A 338 5.80 15.12 -19.13
N ARG A 339 5.50 16.32 -18.64
CA ARG A 339 6.51 17.15 -17.97
C ARG A 339 6.95 16.49 -16.66
N PRO A 340 8.23 16.12 -16.51
CA PRO A 340 8.72 15.53 -15.28
C PRO A 340 8.45 16.42 -14.06
N GLY A 341 8.00 15.80 -12.97
CA GLY A 341 7.67 16.48 -11.71
C GLY A 341 6.37 17.32 -11.74
N HIS A 342 5.62 17.34 -12.83
CA HIS A 342 4.28 17.95 -12.86
C HIS A 342 3.24 17.03 -12.21
N LEU A 343 2.12 17.58 -11.68
CA LEU A 343 1.11 16.78 -10.97
C LEU A 343 0.50 15.65 -11.81
N ILE A 344 0.31 15.85 -13.12
CA ILE A 344 -0.18 14.79 -14.04
C ILE A 344 0.85 13.66 -14.15
N HIS A 345 2.12 14.00 -14.26
CA HIS A 345 3.22 13.04 -14.31
C HIS A 345 3.34 12.28 -12.98
N SER A 346 3.32 12.98 -11.84
CA SER A 346 3.30 12.35 -10.52
C SER A 346 2.08 11.45 -10.33
N LEU A 347 0.92 11.82 -10.89
CA LEU A 347 -0.27 10.97 -10.89
C LEU A 347 -0.05 9.68 -11.68
N VAL A 348 0.58 9.74 -12.87
CA VAL A 348 0.91 8.55 -13.67
C VAL A 348 1.85 7.62 -12.90
N ILE A 349 2.88 8.17 -12.24
CA ILE A 349 3.82 7.39 -11.43
C ILE A 349 3.06 6.65 -10.31
N VAL A 350 2.31 7.37 -9.49
CA VAL A 350 1.62 6.74 -8.35
C VAL A 350 0.57 5.72 -8.79
N LEU A 351 -0.15 5.98 -9.89
CA LEU A 351 -1.14 5.04 -10.43
C LEU A 351 -0.53 3.80 -11.10
N SER A 352 0.77 3.80 -11.38
CA SER A 352 1.53 2.66 -11.96
C SER A 352 2.51 2.00 -10.96
N ALA A 353 2.61 2.56 -9.75
CA ALA A 353 3.49 2.08 -8.70
C ALA A 353 3.11 0.68 -8.19
N ASP A 354 1.82 0.34 -8.20
CA ASP A 354 1.31 -0.98 -7.83
C ASP A 354 0.30 -1.49 -8.87
N LEU A 355 0.64 -2.56 -9.58
CA LEU A 355 -0.21 -3.18 -10.61
C LEU A 355 -1.30 -4.10 -10.04
N TYR A 356 -1.23 -4.38 -8.73
CA TYR A 356 -2.19 -5.23 -8.02
C TYR A 356 -3.20 -4.39 -7.26
N SER A 357 -2.73 -3.42 -6.48
CA SER A 357 -3.57 -2.59 -5.62
C SER A 357 -3.89 -1.26 -6.29
N PRO A 358 -5.17 -0.96 -6.58
CA PRO A 358 -5.55 0.37 -7.03
C PRO A 358 -5.33 1.38 -5.90
N GLN A 359 -4.93 2.59 -6.27
CA GLN A 359 -4.52 3.64 -5.34
C GLN A 359 -5.72 4.19 -4.58
N LYS A 360 -5.55 4.40 -3.27
CA LYS A 360 -6.57 5.04 -2.43
C LYS A 360 -6.38 6.56 -2.43
N MET A 361 -7.41 7.28 -2.03
CA MET A 361 -7.40 8.75 -1.97
C MET A 361 -6.25 9.30 -1.12
N GLY A 362 -5.96 8.70 0.02
CA GLY A 362 -4.87 9.11 0.91
C GLY A 362 -3.49 8.88 0.29
N THR A 363 -3.31 7.75 -0.42
CA THR A 363 -2.08 7.44 -1.15
C THR A 363 -1.83 8.44 -2.27
N LEU A 364 -2.86 8.76 -3.07
CA LEU A 364 -2.76 9.78 -4.12
C LEU A 364 -2.40 11.14 -3.54
N PHE A 365 -3.07 11.55 -2.45
CA PHE A 365 -2.79 12.85 -1.85
C PHE A 365 -1.35 12.96 -1.34
N GLY A 366 -0.88 11.95 -0.59
CA GLY A 366 0.50 11.95 -0.06
C GLY A 366 1.56 12.01 -1.16
N ALA A 367 1.32 11.34 -2.30
CA ALA A 367 2.22 11.37 -3.45
C ALA A 367 2.17 12.70 -4.22
N LEU A 368 0.98 13.31 -4.36
CA LEU A 368 0.79 14.52 -5.18
C LEU A 368 1.10 15.82 -4.43
N PHE A 369 0.91 15.85 -3.11
CA PHE A 369 1.06 17.04 -2.27
C PHE A 369 2.03 16.76 -1.12
N PRO A 370 3.30 16.46 -1.44
CA PRO A 370 4.28 16.09 -0.42
C PRO A 370 4.48 17.21 0.60
N GLY A 371 4.50 16.85 1.89
CA GLY A 371 4.63 17.80 3.00
C GLY A 371 3.32 18.41 3.47
N GLU A 372 2.21 18.15 2.78
CA GLU A 372 0.87 18.43 3.30
C GLU A 372 0.31 17.22 4.07
N HIS A 373 -0.50 17.50 5.09
CA HIS A 373 -1.28 16.49 5.80
C HIS A 373 -2.63 16.26 5.13
N PHE A 374 -3.14 15.04 5.21
CA PHE A 374 -4.43 14.70 4.63
C PHE A 374 -5.56 15.36 5.43
N ASN A 375 -6.26 16.30 4.79
CA ASN A 375 -7.45 16.95 5.33
C ASN A 375 -8.72 16.30 4.74
N PRO A 376 -9.61 15.69 5.55
CA PRO A 376 -10.82 15.02 5.06
C PRO A 376 -11.77 15.89 4.24
N HIS A 377 -11.68 17.22 4.42
CA HIS A 377 -12.57 18.20 3.83
C HIS A 377 -12.02 18.72 2.50
N SER A 378 -10.73 19.05 2.42
CA SER A 378 -10.15 19.73 1.25
C SER A 378 -9.22 18.85 0.39
N SER A 379 -8.51 17.88 0.97
CA SER A 379 -7.57 17.03 0.23
C SER A 379 -8.22 16.24 -0.91
N PRO A 380 -9.43 15.65 -0.74
CA PRO A 380 -10.11 14.95 -1.82
C PRO A 380 -10.39 15.84 -3.04
N GLU A 381 -10.79 17.09 -2.83
CA GLU A 381 -11.05 18.02 -3.93
C GLU A 381 -9.79 18.37 -4.71
N LYS A 382 -8.66 18.56 -4.02
CA LYS A 382 -7.35 18.78 -4.65
C LYS A 382 -6.99 17.60 -5.58
N VAL A 383 -7.14 16.36 -5.09
CA VAL A 383 -6.85 15.15 -5.89
C VAL A 383 -7.82 15.03 -7.07
N TYR A 384 -9.12 15.28 -6.87
CA TYR A 384 -10.11 15.26 -7.95
C TYR A 384 -9.77 16.24 -9.08
N LYS A 385 -9.35 17.46 -8.75
CA LYS A 385 -8.91 18.45 -9.75
C LYS A 385 -7.70 17.96 -10.56
N VAL A 386 -6.75 17.25 -9.93
CA VAL A 386 -5.61 16.66 -10.66
C VAL A 386 -6.10 15.53 -11.58
N ILE A 387 -6.94 14.63 -11.08
CA ILE A 387 -7.49 13.51 -11.87
C ILE A 387 -8.28 14.03 -13.07
N GLN A 388 -9.13 15.04 -12.89
CA GLN A 388 -9.91 15.64 -13.97
C GLN A 388 -8.98 16.18 -15.07
N ARG A 389 -8.01 17.02 -14.71
CA ARG A 389 -7.02 17.57 -15.66
C ARG A 389 -6.21 16.47 -16.35
N SER A 390 -5.85 15.40 -15.62
CA SER A 390 -5.17 14.25 -16.21
C SER A 390 -6.02 13.51 -17.23
N ARG A 391 -7.33 13.34 -16.98
CA ARG A 391 -8.26 12.73 -17.95
C ARG A 391 -8.39 13.56 -19.22
N GLU A 392 -8.62 14.86 -19.08
CA GLU A 392 -8.68 15.81 -20.21
C GLU A 392 -7.37 15.78 -21.03
N TRP A 393 -6.23 15.74 -20.34
CA TRP A 393 -4.92 15.65 -20.99
C TRP A 393 -4.69 14.30 -21.69
N PHE A 394 -5.08 13.17 -21.08
CA PHE A 394 -4.95 11.86 -21.72
C PHE A 394 -5.80 11.73 -22.98
N GLU A 395 -7.01 12.31 -22.97
CA GLU A 395 -7.89 12.34 -24.13
C GLU A 395 -7.29 13.16 -25.28
N GLY A 396 -6.76 14.34 -24.99
CA GLY A 396 -6.13 15.21 -26.00
C GLY A 396 -4.76 14.76 -26.50
N SER A 397 -4.02 13.96 -25.73
CA SER A 397 -2.64 13.54 -26.06
C SER A 397 -2.54 12.29 -26.94
N GLY A 398 -3.61 11.51 -27.09
CA GLY A 398 -3.59 10.29 -27.89
C GLY A 398 -2.72 9.16 -27.33
N LEU A 399 -2.23 9.26 -26.08
CA LEU A 399 -1.36 8.25 -25.47
C LEU A 399 -2.06 6.91 -25.17
N GLY A 400 -3.39 6.86 -25.26
CA GLY A 400 -4.15 5.66 -24.91
C GLY A 400 -4.08 5.32 -23.41
N LEU A 401 -4.06 6.34 -22.57
CA LEU A 401 -4.12 6.21 -21.10
C LEU A 401 -5.46 6.76 -20.60
N SER A 402 -5.92 6.29 -19.44
CA SER A 402 -7.06 6.89 -18.73
C SER A 402 -6.98 6.60 -17.23
N VAL A 403 -7.68 7.38 -16.41
CA VAL A 403 -7.82 7.11 -14.97
C VAL A 403 -9.18 6.52 -14.68
N GLU A 404 -9.22 5.25 -14.26
CA GLU A 404 -10.43 4.59 -13.78
C GLU A 404 -10.64 4.88 -12.29
N GLN A 405 -11.91 5.01 -11.89
CA GLN A 405 -12.32 5.18 -10.51
C GLN A 405 -13.41 4.16 -10.18
N ASN A 406 -13.24 3.38 -9.12
CA ASN A 406 -14.25 2.45 -8.63
C ASN A 406 -14.22 2.38 -7.10
N GLY A 407 -15.35 2.70 -6.45
CA GLY A 407 -15.50 2.52 -5.00
C GLY A 407 -14.48 3.26 -4.13
N GLY A 408 -13.99 4.42 -4.58
CA GLY A 408 -12.96 5.21 -3.90
C GLY A 408 -11.51 4.85 -4.24
N PHE A 409 -11.31 3.88 -5.13
CA PHE A 409 -10.00 3.46 -5.63
C PHE A 409 -9.76 3.99 -7.04
N TYR A 410 -8.49 4.23 -7.37
CA TYR A 410 -8.05 4.79 -8.64
C TYR A 410 -6.98 3.91 -9.27
N ARG A 411 -7.03 3.74 -10.59
CA ARG A 411 -5.98 3.03 -11.31
C ARG A 411 -5.71 3.68 -12.65
N LEU A 412 -4.47 3.57 -13.12
CA LEU A 412 -4.17 3.81 -14.52
C LEU A 412 -4.79 2.66 -15.32
N ARG A 413 -5.47 3.00 -16.41
CA ARG A 413 -5.94 2.04 -17.41
C ARG A 413 -5.20 2.32 -18.70
N VAL A 414 -4.46 1.32 -19.16
CA VAL A 414 -3.78 1.31 -20.45
C VAL A 414 -4.75 0.77 -21.50
N LEU A 415 -5.04 1.56 -22.52
CA LEU A 415 -5.97 1.20 -23.60
C LEU A 415 -5.30 0.27 -24.62
N SER A 416 -6.13 -0.39 -25.44
CA SER A 416 -5.64 -1.31 -26.48
C SER A 416 -4.71 -0.58 -27.45
N GLY A 417 -3.53 -1.15 -27.70
CA GLY A 417 -2.54 -0.56 -28.60
C GLY A 417 -1.53 0.37 -27.92
N THR A 418 -1.61 0.54 -26.60
CA THR A 418 -0.61 1.25 -25.78
C THR A 418 0.11 0.28 -24.87
N ALA A 419 1.40 0.52 -24.62
CA ALA A 419 2.15 -0.09 -23.54
C ALA A 419 2.75 0.99 -22.63
N VAL A 420 2.81 0.70 -21.32
CA VAL A 420 3.53 1.50 -20.34
C VAL A 420 4.76 0.72 -19.89
N ARG A 421 5.96 1.22 -20.17
CA ARG A 421 7.21 0.57 -19.78
C ARG A 421 7.59 0.95 -18.36
N LEU A 422 7.71 -0.06 -17.50
CA LEU A 422 8.14 0.04 -16.12
C LEU A 422 9.59 -0.41 -15.99
N ARG A 423 10.41 0.38 -15.31
CA ARG A 423 11.82 0.06 -15.00
C ARG A 423 12.01 -0.10 -13.49
N CYS A 424 12.95 -0.95 -13.06
CA CYS A 424 13.13 -1.30 -11.65
C CYS A 424 13.51 -0.09 -10.79
N ARG A 425 14.36 0.80 -11.31
CA ARG A 425 14.88 1.97 -10.58
C ARG A 425 13.81 2.96 -10.12
N LEU A 426 12.63 2.95 -10.72
CA LEU A 426 11.53 3.84 -10.33
C LEU A 426 10.89 3.47 -8.99
N LYS A 427 11.19 2.29 -8.41
CA LYS A 427 10.38 1.71 -7.32
C LYS A 427 11.03 1.61 -5.95
N ASP A 428 12.37 1.59 -5.86
CA ASP A 428 13.04 1.64 -4.54
C ASP A 428 12.83 3.01 -3.85
N SER A 429 12.41 4.03 -4.61
CA SER A 429 12.04 5.36 -4.14
C SER A 429 10.64 5.82 -4.63
N ILE A 430 9.59 5.01 -4.43
CA ILE A 430 8.22 5.59 -4.39
C ILE A 430 8.13 6.71 -3.34
N ALA A 431 9.08 6.72 -2.39
CA ALA A 431 9.51 7.92 -1.68
C ALA A 431 9.98 9.00 -2.67
N LYS A 432 9.00 9.75 -3.20
CA LYS A 432 9.12 10.91 -4.09
C LYS A 432 10.09 10.67 -5.26
N PRO A 433 9.62 10.58 -6.52
CA PRO A 433 10.45 11.02 -7.63
C PRO A 433 11.03 12.38 -7.25
N ASP A 434 12.32 12.48 -6.86
CA ASP A 434 12.90 13.75 -6.52
C ASP A 434 12.83 14.54 -7.82
N LYS A 435 11.96 15.55 -7.81
CA LYS A 435 11.67 16.37 -8.97
C LYS A 435 12.96 16.91 -9.57
N VAL A 436 13.98 17.09 -8.74
CA VAL A 436 15.30 17.55 -9.12
C VAL A 436 16.19 16.41 -9.64
N GLU A 437 16.11 15.20 -9.08
CA GLU A 437 16.81 14.01 -9.61
C GLU A 437 16.33 13.66 -11.03
N HIS A 438 15.02 13.57 -11.26
CA HIS A 438 14.51 13.31 -12.60
C HIS A 438 14.80 14.46 -13.57
N LEU A 439 14.79 15.71 -13.08
CA LEU A 439 15.27 16.82 -13.87
C LEU A 439 16.74 16.63 -14.22
N GLY A 440 17.57 16.18 -13.29
CA GLY A 440 18.98 15.85 -13.51
C GLY A 440 19.18 14.80 -14.60
N GLU A 441 18.47 13.67 -14.53
CA GLU A 441 18.50 12.62 -15.55
C GLU A 441 18.03 13.15 -16.91
N TYR A 442 16.95 13.92 -16.93
CA TYR A 442 16.43 14.57 -18.13
C TYR A 442 17.48 15.49 -18.77
N LEU A 443 18.12 16.33 -17.94
CA LEU A 443 19.14 17.27 -18.38
C LEU A 443 20.35 16.55 -18.94
N LEU A 444 20.81 15.47 -18.28
CA LEU A 444 21.93 14.66 -18.75
C LEU A 444 21.64 14.04 -20.11
N ARG A 445 20.42 13.55 -20.34
CA ARG A 445 20.05 12.95 -21.63
C ARG A 445 19.96 13.99 -22.75
N HIS A 446 19.33 15.14 -22.50
CA HIS A 446 19.02 16.12 -23.56
C HIS A 446 20.14 17.12 -23.82
N PHE A 447 20.92 17.47 -22.80
CA PHE A 447 21.99 18.47 -22.91
C PHE A 447 23.40 17.88 -22.76
N GLY A 448 23.52 16.63 -22.26
CA GLY A 448 24.80 16.00 -22.02
C GLY A 448 25.70 16.82 -21.10
N GLU A 449 26.99 16.85 -21.40
CA GLU A 449 27.96 17.73 -20.73
C GLU A 449 28.02 19.14 -21.36
N GLY A 450 27.13 19.41 -22.32
CA GLY A 450 27.05 20.69 -23.02
C GLY A 450 26.57 21.84 -22.14
N ARG A 451 26.82 23.07 -22.60
CA ARG A 451 26.28 24.28 -21.97
C ARG A 451 24.92 24.62 -22.58
N PHE A 452 23.95 24.91 -21.72
CA PHE A 452 22.62 25.34 -22.14
C PHE A 452 22.13 26.54 -21.33
N SER A 453 21.12 27.24 -21.83
CA SER A 453 20.51 28.39 -21.19
C SER A 453 19.15 28.04 -20.60
N ALA A 454 18.66 28.84 -19.66
CA ALA A 454 17.30 28.70 -19.16
C ALA A 454 16.23 28.81 -20.26
N LYS A 455 16.51 29.57 -21.33
CA LYS A 455 15.64 29.67 -22.52
C LYS A 455 15.55 28.32 -23.25
N GLN A 456 16.69 27.67 -23.51
CA GLN A 456 16.72 26.34 -24.14
C GLN A 456 15.98 25.31 -23.30
N LEU A 457 16.17 25.31 -21.97
CA LEU A 457 15.40 24.43 -21.09
C LEU A 457 13.89 24.75 -21.13
N SER A 458 13.53 26.03 -21.17
CA SER A 458 12.15 26.50 -21.26
C SER A 458 11.45 26.00 -22.52
N GLU A 459 12.13 26.10 -23.66
CA GLU A 459 11.65 25.62 -24.97
C GLU A 459 11.51 24.10 -24.96
N ASN A 460 12.53 23.40 -24.49
CA ASN A 460 12.59 21.94 -24.48
C ASN A 460 11.55 21.31 -23.54
N LEU A 461 11.27 21.90 -22.37
CA LEU A 461 10.21 21.47 -21.45
C LEU A 461 8.83 22.09 -21.74
N SER A 462 8.74 23.01 -22.71
CA SER A 462 7.55 23.81 -22.99
C SER A 462 7.00 24.57 -21.76
N VAL A 463 7.88 25.03 -20.86
CA VAL A 463 7.51 25.79 -19.66
C VAL A 463 7.81 27.27 -19.82
N SER A 464 7.36 28.10 -18.89
CA SER A 464 7.80 29.49 -18.82
C SER A 464 9.28 29.57 -18.41
N GLN A 465 9.99 30.61 -18.87
CA GLN A 465 11.39 30.81 -18.51
C GLN A 465 11.57 31.00 -16.99
N ARG A 466 10.56 31.56 -16.29
CA ARG A 466 10.52 31.66 -14.83
C ARG A 466 10.52 30.27 -14.17
N THR A 467 9.73 29.34 -14.69
CA THR A 467 9.69 27.95 -14.22
C THR A 467 11.02 27.25 -14.48
N ALA A 468 11.59 27.40 -15.68
CA ALA A 468 12.90 26.85 -16.02
C ALA A 468 14.01 27.37 -15.08
N ASN A 469 14.03 28.67 -14.80
CA ASN A 469 14.97 29.26 -13.85
C ASN A 469 14.82 28.70 -12.43
N ARG A 470 13.58 28.51 -11.96
CA ARG A 470 13.32 27.90 -10.65
C ARG A 470 13.84 26.46 -10.60
N LEU A 471 13.54 25.67 -11.62
CA LEU A 471 14.02 24.29 -11.74
C LEU A 471 15.54 24.21 -11.76
N LEU A 472 16.20 25.10 -12.50
CA LEU A 472 17.66 25.16 -12.55
C LEU A 472 18.29 25.59 -11.24
N LYS A 473 17.61 26.46 -10.48
CA LYS A 473 18.05 26.82 -9.13
C LYS A 473 17.99 25.62 -8.18
N GLU A 474 16.86 24.90 -8.17
CA GLU A 474 16.70 23.68 -7.37
C GLU A 474 17.75 22.62 -7.76
N ALA A 475 17.98 22.41 -9.07
CA ALA A 475 19.02 21.52 -9.58
C ALA A 475 20.43 21.96 -9.22
N GLN A 476 20.70 23.27 -9.21
CA GLN A 476 21.99 23.80 -8.78
C GLN A 476 22.22 23.57 -7.28
N GLU A 477 21.21 23.81 -6.44
CA GLU A 477 21.27 23.59 -4.99
C GLU A 477 21.54 22.12 -4.64
N GLN A 478 21.09 21.18 -5.47
CA GLN A 478 21.36 19.75 -5.32
C GLN A 478 22.59 19.24 -6.07
N GLY A 479 23.35 20.11 -6.73
CA GLY A 479 24.58 19.77 -7.44
C GLY A 479 24.41 19.08 -8.79
N TRP A 480 23.20 19.06 -9.37
CA TRP A 480 22.95 18.48 -10.70
C TRP A 480 23.41 19.38 -11.85
N VAL A 481 23.46 20.70 -11.63
CA VAL A 481 23.94 21.65 -12.63
C VAL A 481 24.88 22.67 -12.02
N GLU A 482 25.88 23.06 -12.80
CA GLU A 482 26.77 24.17 -12.50
C GLU A 482 26.37 25.39 -13.33
N LYS A 483 26.20 26.52 -12.66
CA LYS A 483 25.92 27.81 -13.30
C LYS A 483 27.22 28.51 -13.69
N THR A 484 27.35 28.88 -14.96
CA THR A 484 28.48 29.63 -15.52
C THR A 484 28.01 30.97 -16.12
N GLY A 485 28.81 32.03 -15.97
CA GLY A 485 28.48 33.37 -16.48
C GLY A 485 27.44 34.16 -15.65
N LYS A 486 27.21 35.43 -16.02
CA LYS A 486 26.31 36.36 -15.32
C LYS A 486 25.40 37.09 -16.32
N GLY A 487 24.14 37.33 -15.93
CA GLY A 487 23.19 38.06 -16.77
C GLY A 487 22.80 37.28 -18.05
N PRO A 488 22.74 37.93 -19.22
CA PRO A 488 22.37 37.27 -20.48
C PRO A 488 23.31 36.13 -20.91
N SER A 489 24.56 36.14 -20.43
CA SER A 489 25.56 35.10 -20.70
C SER A 489 25.48 33.91 -19.74
N THR A 490 24.53 33.91 -18.79
CA THR A 490 24.34 32.76 -17.89
C THR A 490 24.02 31.49 -18.69
N ARG A 491 24.82 30.46 -18.43
CA ARG A 491 24.67 29.10 -18.94
C ARG A 491 24.74 28.11 -17.80
N PHE A 492 24.23 26.91 -18.03
CA PHE A 492 24.24 25.79 -17.11
C PHE A 492 24.94 24.62 -17.79
N ARG A 493 25.67 23.84 -17.00
CA ARG A 493 26.30 22.59 -17.43
C ARG A 493 25.85 21.49 -16.48
N VAL A 494 25.45 20.34 -17.01
CA VAL A 494 25.06 19.19 -16.17
C VAL A 494 26.30 18.60 -15.52
N GLN A 495 26.23 18.31 -14.23
CA GLN A 495 27.27 17.62 -13.48
C GLN A 495 26.90 16.14 -13.39
N LYS A 496 27.81 15.24 -13.79
CA LYS A 496 27.63 13.80 -13.53
C LYS A 496 27.78 13.60 -12.03
N LYS A 497 26.67 13.33 -11.35
CA LYS A 497 26.72 12.86 -9.97
C LYS A 497 27.32 11.46 -10.00
N GLU A 498 28.50 11.28 -9.40
CA GLU A 498 28.99 9.93 -9.14
C GLU A 498 27.91 9.21 -8.33
N ALA A 499 27.44 8.07 -8.82
CA ALA A 499 26.42 7.29 -8.15
C ALA A 499 26.95 6.95 -6.75
N SER A 500 26.35 7.59 -5.74
CA SER A 500 26.75 7.47 -4.33
C SER A 500 26.25 6.16 -3.73
#